data_AF-A0A7Y6YZC7-F1
#
_entry.id   AF-A0A7Y6YZC7-F1
#
_cell.length_a   1.000
_cell.length_b   1.000
_cell.length_c   1.000
_cell.angle_alpha   90.00
_cell.angle_beta   90.00
_cell.angle_gamma   90.00
#
_symmetry.space_group_name_H-M   'P 1'
#
loop_
_entity.id
_entity.type
_entity.pdbx_description
1 polymer ?
#
loop_
_entity_poly.entity_id
_entity_poly.type
_entity_poly.pdbx_seq_one_letter_code
_entity_poly.pdbx_strand_id
1 'polypeptide(L)'
;MDWASLSFAVPFRDLFWNLVRSTPEQRDDVAVERGLAHCATLMSIADDTLSESEWLSGAEFGFGDIPLGCIAYAWFSMSIERPKHPALEAWYGRISERPAYRKAVMTGLT
;
A
#
# COMPACT_ATOMS: atom_id res chain seq x y z
N MET A 1 5.65 10.74 6.99
CA MET A 1 5.23 11.26 5.67
C MET A 1 6.28 10.95 4.62
N ASP A 2 7.52 11.38 4.81
CA ASP A 2 8.61 11.19 3.83
C ASP A 2 8.94 9.73 3.53
N TRP A 3 8.93 8.85 4.53
CA TRP A 3 9.24 7.43 4.34
C TRP A 3 8.33 6.77 3.30
N ALA A 4 7.01 6.85 3.46
CA ALA A 4 6.08 6.26 2.51
C ALA A 4 6.26 6.86 1.10
N SER A 5 6.35 8.19 1.00
CA SER A 5 6.50 8.87 -0.29
C SER A 5 7.81 8.50 -1.01
N LEU A 6 8.93 8.47 -0.29
CA LEU A 6 10.26 8.22 -0.89
C LEU A 6 10.53 6.73 -1.13
N SER A 7 10.17 5.89 -0.17
CA SER A 7 10.46 4.45 -0.24
C SER A 7 9.57 3.74 -1.25
N PHE A 8 8.30 4.14 -1.40
CA PHE A 8 7.38 3.47 -2.32
C PHE A 8 7.38 4.06 -3.74
N ALA A 9 7.89 5.27 -3.96
CA ALA A 9 7.76 5.97 -5.25
C ALA A 9 8.11 5.10 -6.47
N VAL A 10 9.27 4.45 -6.45
CA VAL A 10 9.73 3.59 -7.55
C VAL A 10 9.08 2.21 -7.52
N PRO A 11 9.17 1.41 -6.43
CA PRO A 11 8.68 0.03 -6.47
C PRO A 11 7.15 -0.04 -6.65
N PHE A 12 6.40 0.90 -6.06
CA PHE A 12 4.97 0.94 -6.22
C PHE A 12 4.56 1.38 -7.64
N ARG A 13 5.32 2.30 -8.26
CA ARG A 13 5.10 2.66 -9.67
C ARG A 13 5.34 1.46 -10.59
N ASP A 14 6.44 0.74 -10.39
CA ASP A 14 6.78 -0.44 -11.19
C ASP A 14 5.66 -1.49 -11.14
N LEU A 15 5.07 -1.70 -9.96
CA LEU A 15 3.97 -2.62 -9.78
C LEU A 15 2.65 -2.09 -10.35
N PHE A 16 2.20 -0.92 -9.89
CA PHE A 16 0.89 -0.36 -10.19
C PHE A 16 0.74 -0.03 -11.68
N TRP A 17 1.75 0.58 -12.29
CA TRP A 17 1.66 0.96 -13.70
C TRP A 17 1.55 -0.25 -14.60
N ASN A 18 2.38 -1.27 -14.37
CA ASN A 18 2.41 -2.47 -15.20
C ASN A 18 1.17 -3.36 -15.02
N LEU A 19 0.58 -3.41 -13.83
CA LEU A 19 -0.58 -4.25 -13.56
C LEU A 19 -1.92 -3.58 -13.83
N VAL A 20 -2.02 -2.26 -13.61
CA VAL A 20 -3.29 -1.53 -13.71
C VAL A 20 -3.39 -0.70 -14.98
N ARG A 21 -2.27 -0.13 -15.47
CA ARG A 21 -2.28 0.88 -16.55
C ARG A 21 -1.74 0.38 -17.89
N SER A 22 -0.84 -0.60 -17.88
CA SER A 22 -0.28 -1.18 -19.10
C SER A 22 -1.23 -2.24 -19.68
N THR A 23 -1.30 -2.32 -21.01
CA THR A 23 -1.87 -3.51 -21.66
C THR A 23 -0.94 -4.71 -21.46
N PRO A 24 -1.44 -5.96 -21.60
CA PRO A 24 -0.60 -7.15 -21.45
C PRO A 24 0.66 -7.15 -22.32
N GLU A 25 0.58 -6.58 -23.52
CA GLU A 25 1.71 -6.53 -24.48
C GLU A 25 2.78 -5.51 -24.10
N GLN A 26 2.41 -4.50 -23.30
CA GLN A 26 3.29 -3.42 -22.85
C GLN A 26 3.80 -3.64 -21.41
N ARG A 27 3.34 -4.70 -20.76
CA ARG A 27 3.71 -5.03 -19.39
C ARG A 27 5.16 -5.50 -19.33
N ASP A 28 5.92 -4.90 -18.43
CA ASP A 28 7.23 -5.39 -18.02
C ASP A 28 7.08 -6.28 -16.79
N ASP A 29 7.01 -7.60 -17.00
CA ASP A 29 6.84 -8.58 -15.93
C ASP A 29 8.03 -8.59 -14.95
N VAL A 30 9.24 -8.26 -15.40
CA VAL A 30 10.42 -8.17 -14.53
C VAL A 30 10.29 -6.96 -13.59
N ALA A 31 9.78 -5.83 -14.10
CA ALA A 31 9.46 -4.68 -13.25
C ALA A 31 8.32 -4.99 -12.26
N VAL A 32 7.30 -5.77 -12.67
CA VAL A 32 6.24 -6.24 -11.77
C VAL A 32 6.82 -7.06 -10.62
N GLU A 33 7.62 -8.08 -10.92
CA GLU A 33 8.22 -8.95 -9.91
C GLU A 33 9.12 -8.16 -8.94
N ARG A 34 9.96 -7.26 -9.48
CA ARG A 34 10.79 -6.36 -8.66
C ARG A 34 9.96 -5.46 -7.77
N GLY A 35 8.93 -4.82 -8.34
CA GLY A 35 8.03 -3.92 -7.63
C GLY A 35 7.28 -4.65 -6.51
N LEU A 36 6.77 -5.85 -6.80
CA LEU A 36 6.08 -6.70 -5.83
C LEU A 36 7.01 -7.07 -4.66
N ALA A 37 8.21 -7.56 -4.95
CA ALA A 37 9.16 -7.97 -3.91
C ALA A 37 9.57 -6.79 -3.02
N HIS A 38 9.88 -5.63 -3.60
CA HIS A 38 10.23 -4.44 -2.81
C HIS A 38 9.05 -3.88 -2.01
N CYS A 39 7.85 -3.79 -2.62
CA CYS A 39 6.67 -3.37 -1.89
C CYS A 39 6.36 -4.33 -0.73
N ALA A 40 6.51 -5.64 -0.93
CA ALA A 40 6.33 -6.62 0.14
C ALA A 40 7.27 -6.36 1.32
N THR A 41 8.57 -6.16 1.06
CA THR A 41 9.55 -5.83 2.12
C THR A 41 9.20 -4.54 2.86
N LEU A 42 8.80 -3.49 2.14
CA LEU A 42 8.40 -2.22 2.77
C LEU A 42 7.11 -2.37 3.58
N MET A 43 6.16 -3.18 3.10
CA MET A 43 4.94 -3.51 3.84
C MET A 43 5.24 -4.32 5.11
N SER A 44 6.26 -5.19 5.12
CA SER A 44 6.70 -5.87 6.34
C SER A 44 7.22 -4.89 7.39
N ILE A 45 7.99 -3.86 6.98
CA ILE A 45 8.45 -2.80 7.91
C ILE A 45 7.26 -2.06 8.53
N ALA A 46 6.24 -1.76 7.73
CA ALA A 46 5.02 -1.13 8.23
C ALA A 46 4.24 -2.08 9.17
N ASP A 47 4.16 -3.37 8.85
CA ASP A 47 3.53 -4.40 9.68
C ASP A 47 4.21 -4.50 11.06
N ASP A 48 5.55 -4.57 11.09
CA ASP A 48 6.33 -4.59 12.33
C ASP A 48 6.03 -3.35 13.19
N THR A 49 6.00 -2.17 12.58
CA THR A 49 5.67 -0.92 13.28
C THR A 49 4.25 -0.93 13.84
N LEU A 50 3.29 -1.44 13.06
CA LEU A 50 1.88 -1.55 13.44
C LEU A 50 1.61 -2.68 14.43
N SER A 51 2.57 -3.58 14.64
CA SER A 51 2.49 -4.60 15.69
C SER A 51 2.67 -4.00 17.08
N GLU A 52 3.37 -2.87 17.18
CA GLU A 52 3.64 -2.15 18.43
C GLU A 52 2.69 -0.96 18.66
N SER A 53 2.00 -0.50 17.62
CA SER A 53 1.16 0.71 17.65
C SER A 53 -0.08 0.56 16.78
N GLU A 54 -1.22 1.09 17.25
CA GLU A 54 -2.49 0.98 16.51
C GLU A 54 -2.48 1.75 15.17
N TRP A 55 -1.80 2.90 15.15
CA TRP A 55 -1.65 3.76 13.99
C TRP A 55 -0.18 4.05 13.74
N LEU A 56 0.17 4.37 12.49
CA LEU A 56 1.52 4.84 12.14
C LEU A 56 1.83 6.19 12.79
N SER A 57 0.79 6.92 13.21
CA SER A 57 0.91 8.16 13.99
C SER A 57 0.99 7.92 15.49
N GLY A 58 0.96 6.67 15.96
CA GLY A 58 0.99 6.30 17.38
C GLY A 58 -0.37 5.80 17.88
N ALA A 59 -0.79 6.31 19.05
CA ALA A 59 -2.02 5.86 19.71
C ALA A 59 -3.31 6.28 18.97
N GLU A 60 -3.26 7.30 18.12
CA GLU A 60 -4.42 7.82 17.40
C GLU A 60 -4.10 8.00 15.90
N PHE A 61 -5.14 7.92 15.06
CA PHE A 61 -5.03 8.20 13.64
C PHE A 61 -4.52 9.62 13.39
N GLY A 62 -3.55 9.77 12.50
CA GLY A 62 -2.98 11.08 12.17
C GLY A 62 -2.32 11.16 10.80
N PHE A 63 -1.50 12.19 10.63
CA PHE A 63 -0.83 12.46 9.35
C PHE A 63 0.15 11.37 8.91
N GLY A 64 0.67 10.56 9.84
CA GLY A 64 1.54 9.42 9.52
C GLY A 64 0.82 8.32 8.73
N ASP A 65 -0.48 8.17 8.95
CA ASP A 65 -1.30 7.11 8.35
C ASP A 65 -1.73 7.42 6.91
N ILE A 66 -1.85 8.70 6.57
CA ILE A 66 -2.46 9.13 5.30
C ILE A 66 -1.64 8.66 4.08
N PRO A 67 -0.31 8.90 3.99
CA PRO A 67 0.44 8.57 2.79
C PRO A 67 0.49 7.07 2.50
N LEU A 68 0.77 6.24 3.51
CA LEU A 68 0.73 4.79 3.34
C LEU A 68 -0.71 4.32 3.12
N GLY A 69 -1.70 4.95 3.76
CA GLY A 69 -3.11 4.65 3.56
C GLY A 69 -3.52 4.75 2.10
N CYS A 70 -3.08 5.79 1.38
CA CYS A 70 -3.35 5.93 -0.05
C CYS A 70 -2.74 4.77 -0.88
N ILE A 71 -1.52 4.36 -0.56
CA ILE A 71 -0.83 3.25 -1.24
C ILE A 71 -1.48 1.90 -0.89
N ALA A 72 -1.86 1.71 0.37
CA ALA A 72 -2.41 0.47 0.91
C ALA A 72 -3.72 0.08 0.20
N TYR A 73 -4.58 1.04 -0.14
CA TYR A 73 -5.81 0.74 -0.89
C TYR A 73 -5.50 -0.01 -2.19
N ALA A 74 -4.59 0.51 -2.99
CA ALA A 74 -4.19 -0.14 -4.24
C ALA A 74 -3.45 -1.45 -3.98
N TRP A 75 -2.54 -1.47 -3.00
CA TRP A 75 -1.84 -2.69 -2.59
C TRP A 75 -2.80 -3.83 -2.27
N PHE A 76 -3.88 -3.59 -1.51
CA PHE A 76 -4.85 -4.61 -1.11
C PHE A 76 -5.93 -4.91 -2.17
N SER A 77 -6.16 -4.00 -3.11
CA SER A 77 -7.20 -4.15 -4.15
C SER A 77 -6.69 -4.78 -5.45
N MET A 78 -5.39 -4.72 -5.72
CA MET A 78 -4.81 -5.41 -6.89
C MET A 78 -4.90 -6.94 -6.75
N SER A 79 -5.08 -7.63 -7.88
CA SER A 79 -5.07 -9.10 -7.97
C SER A 79 -3.63 -9.62 -8.00
N ILE A 80 -2.97 -9.57 -6.86
CA ILE A 80 -1.58 -10.02 -6.65
C ILE A 80 -1.53 -10.98 -5.46
N GLU A 81 -0.63 -11.95 -5.53
CA GLU A 81 -0.26 -12.74 -4.36
C GLU A 81 0.62 -11.88 -3.42
N ARG A 82 0.28 -11.87 -2.13
CA ARG A 82 0.94 -11.02 -1.12
C ARG A 82 1.29 -11.85 0.11
N PRO A 83 2.42 -11.57 0.78
CA PRO A 83 2.67 -12.10 2.11
C PRO A 83 1.57 -11.65 3.08
N LYS A 84 1.34 -12.45 4.13
CA LYS A 84 0.43 -12.06 5.22
C LYS A 84 1.12 -11.04 6.11
N HIS A 85 0.43 -9.94 6.37
CA HIS A 85 0.90 -8.86 7.25
C HIS A 85 -0.25 -8.51 8.20
N PRO A 86 -0.45 -9.29 9.28
CA PRO A 86 -1.66 -9.21 10.09
C PRO A 86 -1.91 -7.85 10.74
N ALA A 87 -0.87 -7.14 11.18
CA ALA A 87 -1.01 -5.83 11.80
C ALA A 87 -1.34 -4.75 10.77
N LEU A 88 -0.70 -4.82 9.60
CA LEU A 88 -1.00 -3.97 8.45
C LEU A 88 -2.41 -4.22 7.91
N GLU A 89 -2.85 -5.48 7.81
CA GLU A 89 -4.20 -5.85 7.39
C GLU A 89 -5.24 -5.31 8.38
N ALA A 90 -5.00 -5.44 9.69
CA ALA A 90 -5.88 -4.89 10.72
C ALA A 90 -5.95 -3.36 10.67
N TRP A 91 -4.80 -2.68 10.50
CA TRP A 91 -4.73 -1.23 10.31
C TRP A 91 -5.46 -0.78 9.04
N TYR A 92 -5.30 -1.52 7.93
CA TYR A 92 -6.01 -1.24 6.69
C TYR A 92 -7.52 -1.43 6.84
N GLY A 93 -7.96 -2.42 7.62
CA GLY A 93 -9.35 -2.58 8.01
C GLY A 93 -9.89 -1.33 8.71
N ARG A 94 -9.19 -0.85 9.76
CA ARG A 94 -9.58 0.36 10.51
C ARG A 94 -9.63 1.62 9.65
N ILE A 95 -8.61 1.88 8.82
CA ILE A 95 -8.61 3.08 7.97
C ILE A 95 -9.73 3.02 6.92
N SER A 96 -10.04 1.82 6.41
CA SER A 96 -11.12 1.58 5.44
C SER A 96 -12.51 1.80 6.01
N GLU A 97 -12.68 1.87 7.34
CA GLU A 97 -13.94 2.23 7.97
C GLU A 97 -14.26 3.73 7.91
N ARG A 98 -13.25 4.57 7.66
CA ARG A 98 -13.38 6.03 7.74
C ARG A 98 -14.12 6.57 6.51
N PRO A 99 -15.22 7.33 6.67
CA PRO A 99 -15.99 7.86 5.54
C PRO A 99 -15.17 8.73 4.57
N ALA A 100 -14.25 9.55 5.09
CA ALA A 100 -13.38 10.38 4.27
C ALA A 100 -12.42 9.55 3.42
N TYR A 101 -11.88 8.46 3.98
CA TYR A 101 -10.99 7.54 3.26
C TYR A 101 -11.74 6.81 2.15
N ARG A 102 -12.94 6.27 2.45
CA ARG A 102 -13.80 5.64 1.43
C ARG A 102 -14.12 6.58 0.28
N LYS A 103 -14.45 7.85 0.59
CA LYS A 103 -14.81 8.85 -0.40
C LYS A 103 -13.63 9.29 -1.27
N ALA A 104 -12.45 9.48 -0.67
CA ALA A 104 -11.32 10.12 -1.34
C ALA A 104 -10.29 9.13 -1.91
N VAL A 105 -10.17 7.94 -1.33
CA VAL A 105 -9.14 6.95 -1.66
C VAL A 105 -9.73 5.69 -2.30
N MET A 106 -10.82 5.15 -1.76
CA MET A 106 -11.40 3.88 -2.23
C MET A 106 -12.29 4.04 -3.48
N THR A 107 -11.73 4.63 -4.53
CA THR A 107 -12.37 4.80 -5.84
C THR A 107 -11.89 3.72 -6.82
N GLY A 108 -12.44 3.67 -8.04
CA GLY A 108 -11.99 2.70 -9.04
C GLY A 108 -10.48 2.82 -9.29
N LEU A 109 -9.75 1.70 -9.25
CA LEU A 109 -8.35 1.67 -9.66
C LEU A 109 -8.27 1.73 -11.18
N THR A 110 -7.70 2.82 -11.69
CA THR A 110 -7.55 3.11 -13.13
C THR A 110 -6.16 3.60 -13.48
#